data_AF-A0A521Y5X9-F1
#
_entry.id   AF-A0A521Y5X9-F1
#
_cell.length_a   1.000
_cell.length_b   1.000
_cell.length_c   1.000
_cell.angle_alpha   90.00
_cell.angle_beta   90.00
_cell.angle_gamma   90.00
#
_symmetry.space_group_name_H-M   'P 1'
#
loop_
_entity.id
_entity.type
_entity.pdbx_description
1 polymer ?
#
loop_
_entity_poly.entity_id
_entity_poly.type
_entity_poly.pdbx_seq_one_letter_code
_entity_poly.pdbx_strand_id
1 'polypeptide(L)'
;MVAMHRISHVEAGSGVLHGAVGGAVAGMAMAMVEMLWSAAAGMGFWLPLRMIASVPLGTMPPEISLGTAIPVGMITHMMLSMMFGIAVVGLLRFVPALRSSALVTIVVASLFGLMLWLVNFYAVAPAIGRDWFTDADKVQQFVAHTFAFGTVLGLYLVTMLDRSEGRLR
;
A
#
# COMPACT_ATOMS: atom_id res chain seq x y z
N MET A 1 -7.57 36.12 11.97
CA MET A 1 -6.39 35.25 11.78
C MET A 1 -6.52 33.88 12.45
N VAL A 2 -7.18 33.75 13.61
CA VAL A 2 -7.38 32.46 14.33
C VAL A 2 -8.28 31.44 13.59
N ALA A 3 -9.31 31.90 12.86
CA ALA A 3 -10.22 31.02 12.12
C ALA A 3 -9.53 30.30 10.93
N MET A 4 -8.62 30.98 10.25
CA MET A 4 -7.92 30.44 9.07
C MET A 4 -6.92 29.32 9.45
N HIS A 5 -6.28 29.43 10.61
CA HIS A 5 -5.38 28.41 11.15
C HIS A 5 -6.11 27.14 11.60
N ARG A 6 -7.37 27.26 12.07
CA ARG A 6 -8.16 26.10 12.52
C ARG A 6 -8.66 25.25 11.33
N ILE A 7 -8.94 25.88 10.19
CA ILE A 7 -9.40 25.19 8.97
C ILE A 7 -8.29 24.31 8.37
N SER A 8 -7.05 24.81 8.31
CA SER A 8 -5.92 24.06 7.74
C SER A 8 -5.58 22.77 8.50
N HIS A 9 -5.78 22.76 9.83
CA HIS A 9 -5.55 21.57 10.67
C HIS A 9 -6.63 20.50 10.50
N VAL A 10 -7.89 20.90 10.32
CA VAL A 10 -9.00 19.96 10.11
C VAL A 10 -8.89 19.28 8.74
N GLU A 11 -8.50 20.03 7.70
CA GLU A 11 -8.22 19.49 6.36
C GLU A 11 -6.97 18.62 6.31
N ALA A 12 -5.96 18.89 7.15
CA ALA A 12 -4.80 18.01 7.32
C ALA A 12 -5.19 16.70 8.00
N GLY A 13 -5.98 16.77 9.08
CA GLY A 13 -6.48 15.59 9.78
C GLY A 13 -7.34 14.67 8.90
N SER A 14 -8.22 15.23 8.08
CA SER A 14 -9.06 14.43 7.17
C SER A 14 -8.23 13.75 6.07
N GLY A 15 -7.23 14.45 5.50
CA GLY A 15 -6.32 13.88 4.51
C GLY A 15 -5.51 12.69 5.05
N VAL A 16 -4.95 12.82 6.26
CA VAL A 16 -4.23 11.73 6.91
C VAL A 16 -5.14 10.52 7.13
N LEU A 17 -6.36 10.73 7.64
CA LEU A 17 -7.32 9.66 7.86
C LEU A 17 -7.68 8.95 6.55
N HIS A 18 -8.00 9.69 5.48
CA HIS A 18 -8.35 9.09 4.20
C HIS A 18 -7.17 8.35 3.57
N GLY A 19 -5.95 8.89 3.69
CA GLY A 19 -4.74 8.19 3.26
C GLY A 19 -4.54 6.88 4.01
N ALA A 20 -4.69 6.89 5.34
CA ALA A 20 -4.57 5.69 6.16
C ALA A 20 -5.64 4.65 5.78
N VAL A 21 -6.91 5.03 5.74
CA VAL A 21 -8.01 4.11 5.43
C VAL A 21 -7.89 3.57 4.00
N GLY A 22 -7.63 4.44 3.02
CA GLY A 22 -7.44 4.02 1.62
C GLY A 22 -6.25 3.09 1.46
N GLY A 23 -5.14 3.41 2.13
CA GLY A 23 -3.96 2.56 2.19
C GLY A 23 -4.26 1.20 2.80
N ALA A 24 -4.97 1.14 3.92
CA ALA A 24 -5.37 -0.12 4.56
C ALA A 24 -6.26 -0.99 3.66
N VAL A 25 -7.26 -0.40 2.99
CA VAL A 25 -8.14 -1.11 2.04
C VAL A 25 -7.34 -1.68 0.87
N ALA A 26 -6.50 -0.85 0.25
CA ALA A 26 -5.63 -1.26 -0.85
C ALA A 26 -4.62 -2.33 -0.42
N GLY A 27 -4.02 -2.18 0.76
CA GLY A 27 -3.10 -3.14 1.36
C GLY A 27 -3.76 -4.49 1.61
N MET A 28 -5.01 -4.50 2.10
CA MET A 28 -5.77 -5.73 2.28
C MET A 28 -6.06 -6.43 0.94
N ALA A 29 -6.48 -5.67 -0.07
CA ALA A 29 -6.70 -6.21 -1.41
C ALA A 29 -5.42 -6.86 -1.98
N MET A 30 -4.29 -6.16 -1.86
CA MET A 30 -2.98 -6.68 -2.25
C MET A 30 -2.60 -7.95 -1.49
N ALA A 31 -2.74 -7.96 -0.15
CA ALA A 31 -2.42 -9.14 0.66
C ALA A 31 -3.24 -10.36 0.24
N MET A 32 -4.53 -10.18 -0.05
CA MET A 32 -5.39 -11.28 -0.50
C MET A 32 -4.97 -11.80 -1.87
N VAL A 33 -4.64 -10.93 -2.83
CA VAL A 33 -4.11 -11.35 -4.13
C VAL A 33 -2.83 -12.18 -3.96
N GLU A 34 -1.90 -11.71 -3.15
CA GLU A 34 -0.63 -12.39 -2.86
C GLU A 34 -0.84 -13.76 -2.21
N MET A 35 -1.72 -13.85 -1.21
CA MET A 35 -2.00 -15.08 -0.48
C MET A 35 -2.71 -16.12 -1.35
N LEU A 36 -3.66 -15.68 -2.20
CA LEU A 36 -4.34 -16.56 -3.16
C LEU A 36 -3.38 -17.03 -4.25
N TRP A 37 -2.53 -16.15 -4.77
CA TRP A 37 -1.53 -16.52 -5.77
C TRP A 37 -0.53 -17.53 -5.20
N SER A 38 -0.02 -17.27 -3.99
CA SER A 38 0.90 -18.17 -3.31
C SER A 38 0.29 -19.55 -3.05
N ALA A 39 -1.00 -19.60 -2.67
CA ALA A 39 -1.73 -20.85 -2.54
C ALA A 39 -1.89 -21.59 -3.88
N ALA A 40 -2.27 -20.88 -4.95
CA ALA A 40 -2.44 -21.44 -6.28
C ALA A 40 -1.11 -21.98 -6.87
N ALA A 41 0.01 -21.34 -6.53
CA ALA A 41 1.36 -21.78 -6.90
C ALA A 41 1.91 -22.92 -6.02
N GLY A 42 1.15 -23.42 -5.05
CA GLY A 42 1.59 -24.50 -4.15
C GLY A 42 2.64 -24.07 -3.11
N MET A 43 2.91 -22.77 -2.98
CA MET A 43 3.89 -22.23 -2.03
C MET A 43 3.32 -22.05 -0.61
N GLY A 44 1.99 -22.05 -0.50
CA GLY A 44 1.25 -22.01 0.76
C GLY A 44 0.62 -20.65 1.05
N PHE A 45 -0.67 -20.66 1.41
CA PHE A 45 -1.49 -19.46 1.60
C PHE A 45 -0.90 -18.40 2.55
N TRP A 46 -0.22 -18.84 3.61
CA TRP A 46 0.35 -17.95 4.64
C TRP A 46 1.79 -17.52 4.37
N LEU A 47 2.40 -17.94 3.27
CA LEU A 47 3.78 -17.59 2.95
C LEU A 47 4.01 -16.08 2.85
N PRO A 48 3.14 -15.27 2.21
CA PRO A 48 3.34 -13.82 2.16
C PRO A 48 3.41 -13.18 3.54
N LEU A 49 2.58 -13.60 4.50
CA LEU A 49 2.64 -13.08 5.86
C LEU A 49 3.93 -13.47 6.59
N ARG A 50 4.47 -14.66 6.32
CA ARG A 50 5.79 -15.07 6.83
C ARG A 50 6.90 -14.19 6.25
N MET A 51 6.87 -13.93 4.93
CA MET A 51 7.85 -13.04 4.28
C MET A 51 7.78 -11.62 4.82
N ILE A 52 6.59 -11.08 5.05
CA ILE A 52 6.43 -9.74 5.63
C ILE A 52 6.91 -9.73 7.09
N ALA A 53 6.58 -10.75 7.89
CA ALA A 53 7.05 -10.88 9.27
C ALA A 53 8.58 -11.05 9.36
N SER A 54 9.22 -11.64 8.36
CA SER A 54 10.68 -11.75 8.27
C SER A 54 11.40 -10.40 8.24
N VAL A 55 10.75 -9.33 7.75
CA VAL A 55 11.36 -8.00 7.67
C VAL A 55 11.74 -7.46 9.07
N PRO A 56 10.79 -7.31 10.03
CA PRO A 56 11.14 -6.85 11.37
C PRO A 56 11.83 -7.91 12.23
N LEU A 57 11.59 -9.21 11.99
CA LEU A 57 12.15 -10.28 12.81
C LEU A 57 13.58 -10.70 12.40
N GLY A 58 13.97 -10.45 11.16
CA GLY A 58 15.26 -10.91 10.61
C GLY A 58 15.39 -12.43 10.47
N THR A 59 14.31 -13.17 10.70
CA THR A 59 14.22 -14.63 10.66
C THR A 59 13.75 -15.12 9.30
N MET A 60 14.20 -16.29 8.85
CA MET A 60 13.76 -16.84 7.56
C MET A 60 12.26 -17.21 7.57
N PRO A 61 11.50 -16.96 6.48
CA PRO A 61 10.05 -17.18 6.47
C PRO A 61 9.59 -18.60 6.90
N PRO A 62 10.28 -19.69 6.52
CA PRO A 62 9.88 -21.05 6.94
C PRO A 62 9.96 -21.27 8.47
N GLU A 63 10.86 -20.57 9.16
CA GLU A 63 11.13 -20.74 10.59
C GLU A 63 10.10 -20.01 11.47
N ILE A 64 9.39 -19.01 10.93
CA ILE A 64 8.45 -18.19 11.68
C ILE A 64 7.12 -18.94 11.85
N SER A 65 6.77 -19.37 13.07
CA SER A 65 5.49 -20.03 13.34
C SER A 65 4.28 -19.21 12.85
N LEU A 66 3.16 -19.85 12.49
CA LEU A 66 1.95 -19.11 12.06
C LEU A 66 1.41 -18.20 13.17
N GLY A 67 1.52 -18.61 14.43
CA GLY A 67 1.13 -17.80 15.59
C GLY A 67 1.91 -16.49 15.70
N THR A 68 3.11 -16.41 15.12
CA THR A 68 3.92 -15.20 15.03
C THR A 68 3.75 -14.49 13.69
N ALA A 69 3.78 -15.24 12.58
CA ALA A 69 3.74 -14.69 11.23
C ALA A 69 2.46 -13.92 10.94
N ILE A 70 1.30 -14.44 11.37
CA ILE A 70 0.01 -13.78 11.13
C ILE A 70 -0.05 -12.41 11.82
N PRO A 71 0.11 -12.28 13.15
CA PRO A 71 0.02 -10.96 13.80
C PRO A 71 1.13 -10.01 13.37
N VAL A 72 2.40 -10.44 13.34
CA VAL A 72 3.53 -9.57 12.99
C VAL A 72 3.44 -9.14 11.53
N GLY A 73 3.20 -10.09 10.62
CA GLY A 73 3.06 -9.82 9.20
C GLY A 73 1.89 -8.87 8.91
N MET A 74 0.73 -9.10 9.53
CA MET A 74 -0.43 -8.21 9.37
C MET A 74 -0.17 -6.81 9.92
N ILE A 75 0.43 -6.67 11.10
CA ILE A 75 0.74 -5.35 11.67
C ILE A 75 1.71 -4.59 10.77
N THR A 76 2.82 -5.22 10.38
CA THR A 76 3.81 -4.61 9.49
C THR A 76 3.18 -4.22 8.15
N HIS A 77 2.38 -5.11 7.56
CA HIS A 77 1.71 -4.84 6.28
C HIS A 77 0.73 -3.68 6.38
N MET A 78 -0.12 -3.67 7.41
CA MET A 78 -1.11 -2.61 7.61
C MET A 78 -0.44 -1.27 7.89
N MET A 79 0.61 -1.23 8.71
CA MET A 79 1.36 0.00 8.99
C MET A 79 1.96 0.58 7.71
N LEU A 80 2.68 -0.23 6.92
CA LEU A 80 3.28 0.21 5.67
C LEU A 80 2.20 0.67 4.67
N SER A 81 1.11 -0.09 4.54
CA SER A 81 0.01 0.24 3.63
C SER A 81 -0.64 1.58 3.99
N MET A 82 -0.90 1.83 5.29
CA MET A 82 -1.42 3.12 5.77
C MET A 82 -0.43 4.26 5.51
N MET A 83 0.86 4.06 5.80
CA MET A 83 1.91 5.07 5.55
C MET A 83 2.00 5.45 4.08
N PHE A 84 1.95 4.48 3.17
CA PHE A 84 1.98 4.71 1.73
C PHE A 84 0.71 5.39 1.23
N GLY A 85 -0.46 5.02 1.75
CA GLY A 85 -1.71 5.72 1.43
C GLY A 85 -1.68 7.19 1.87
N ILE A 86 -1.15 7.48 3.07
CA ILE A 86 -0.90 8.85 3.54
C ILE A 86 0.06 9.58 2.60
N ALA A 87 1.14 8.93 2.16
CA ALA A 87 2.11 9.54 1.25
C ALA A 87 1.47 9.93 -0.10
N VAL A 88 0.61 9.07 -0.68
CA VAL A 88 -0.11 9.37 -1.92
C VAL A 88 -1.07 10.54 -1.72
N VAL A 89 -1.84 10.59 -0.63
CA VAL A 89 -2.70 11.75 -0.33
C VAL A 89 -1.87 13.03 -0.17
N GLY A 90 -0.73 12.96 0.50
CA GLY A 90 0.21 14.07 0.61
C GLY A 90 0.66 14.57 -0.78
N LEU A 91 1.07 13.66 -1.66
CA LEU A 91 1.46 13.97 -3.03
C LEU A 91 0.34 14.69 -3.80
N LEU A 92 -0.89 14.15 -3.76
CA LEU A 92 -2.05 14.75 -4.43
C LEU A 92 -2.42 16.12 -3.86
N ARG A 93 -2.18 16.34 -2.57
CA ARG A 93 -2.41 17.63 -1.91
C ARG A 93 -1.40 18.68 -2.37
N PHE A 94 -0.11 18.33 -2.45
CA PHE A 94 0.94 19.28 -2.82
C PHE A 94 1.06 19.52 -4.32
N VAL A 95 0.51 18.62 -5.15
CA VAL A 95 0.55 18.74 -6.61
C VAL A 95 -0.87 18.64 -7.18
N PRO A 96 -1.66 19.74 -7.19
CA PRO A 96 -3.06 19.72 -7.60
C PRO A 96 -3.32 19.17 -9.01
N ALA A 97 -2.35 19.31 -9.93
CA ALA A 97 -2.44 18.75 -11.29
C ALA A 97 -2.64 17.23 -11.29
N LEU A 98 -2.14 16.52 -10.26
CA LEU A 98 -2.25 15.07 -10.12
C LEU A 98 -3.63 14.60 -9.65
N ARG A 99 -4.52 15.53 -9.28
CA ARG A 99 -5.94 15.24 -8.96
C ARG A 99 -6.91 15.97 -9.89
N SER A 100 -6.45 16.32 -11.09
CA SER A 100 -7.24 17.06 -12.11
C SER A 100 -8.41 16.26 -12.67
N SER A 101 -8.37 14.92 -12.60
CA SER A 101 -9.49 14.05 -12.96
C SER A 101 -9.39 12.71 -12.22
N ALA A 102 -10.50 11.96 -12.20
CA ALA A 102 -10.54 10.63 -11.59
C ALA A 102 -9.50 9.68 -12.22
N LEU A 103 -9.39 9.67 -13.55
CA LEU A 103 -8.41 8.84 -14.25
C LEU A 103 -6.98 9.20 -13.87
N VAL A 104 -6.65 10.49 -13.81
CA VAL A 104 -5.31 10.95 -13.43
C VAL A 104 -4.97 10.50 -12.01
N THR A 105 -5.89 10.63 -11.06
CA THR A 105 -5.70 10.17 -9.67
C THR A 105 -5.41 8.66 -9.61
N ILE A 106 -6.17 7.85 -10.36
CA ILE A 106 -5.98 6.39 -10.41
C ILE A 106 -4.63 6.03 -11.01
N VAL A 107 -4.25 6.67 -12.11
CA VAL A 107 -2.96 6.45 -12.78
C VAL A 107 -1.81 6.83 -11.84
N VAL A 108 -1.88 7.97 -11.15
CA VAL A 108 -0.84 8.40 -10.21
C VAL A 108 -0.68 7.41 -9.06
N ALA A 109 -1.78 6.95 -8.46
CA ALA A 109 -1.71 5.94 -7.40
C ALA A 109 -1.17 4.59 -7.90
N SER A 110 -1.52 4.19 -9.13
CA SER A 110 -0.99 2.97 -9.77
C SER A 110 0.51 3.09 -10.06
N LEU A 111 0.96 4.24 -10.55
CA LEU A 111 2.38 4.54 -10.76
C LEU A 111 3.15 4.57 -9.43
N PHE A 112 2.53 5.05 -8.35
CA PHE A 112 3.11 4.95 -7.01
C PHE A 112 3.27 3.48 -6.59
N GLY A 113 2.27 2.62 -6.83
CA GLY A 113 2.37 1.18 -6.63
C GLY A 113 3.49 0.54 -7.45
N LEU A 114 3.62 0.90 -8.74
CA LEU A 114 4.73 0.49 -9.59
C LEU A 114 6.09 0.94 -9.02
N MET A 115 6.19 2.17 -8.52
CA MET A 115 7.39 2.67 -7.86
C MET A 115 7.75 1.85 -6.62
N LEU A 116 6.76 1.49 -5.79
CA LEU A 116 6.99 0.62 -4.63
C LEU A 116 7.57 -0.74 -5.05
N TRP A 117 7.04 -1.34 -6.11
CA TRP A 117 7.58 -2.58 -6.65
C TRP A 117 9.03 -2.41 -7.13
N LEU A 118 9.31 -1.38 -7.92
CA LEU A 118 10.67 -1.11 -8.40
C LEU A 118 11.66 -0.94 -7.24
N VAL A 119 11.30 -0.10 -6.26
CA VAL A 119 12.15 0.16 -5.09
C VAL A 119 12.34 -1.11 -4.26
N ASN A 120 11.27 -1.86 -3.98
CA ASN A 120 11.35 -3.05 -3.15
C ASN A 120 12.24 -4.13 -3.78
N PHE A 121 12.05 -4.45 -5.06
CA PHE A 121 12.72 -5.61 -5.66
C PHE A 121 14.05 -5.29 -6.33
N TYR A 122 14.31 -4.03 -6.70
CA TYR A 122 15.55 -3.64 -7.39
C TYR A 122 16.48 -2.76 -6.55
N ALA A 123 16.02 -2.22 -5.42
CA ALA A 123 16.89 -1.50 -4.48
C ALA A 123 16.94 -2.16 -3.11
N VAL A 124 15.77 -2.40 -2.48
CA VAL A 124 15.72 -2.89 -1.09
C VAL A 124 16.09 -4.36 -0.99
N ALA A 125 15.51 -5.25 -1.82
CA ALA A 125 15.81 -6.67 -1.77
C ALA A 125 17.30 -6.98 -2.00
N PRO A 126 17.98 -6.39 -3.01
CA PRO A 126 19.43 -6.54 -3.16
C PRO A 126 20.22 -5.96 -1.98
N ALA A 127 19.80 -4.82 -1.41
CA ALA A 127 20.49 -4.21 -0.27
C ALA A 127 20.36 -5.02 1.02
N ILE A 128 19.22 -5.68 1.22
CA ILE A 128 19.00 -6.59 2.37
C ILE A 128 19.74 -7.92 2.17
N GLY A 129 19.92 -8.36 0.91
CA GLY A 129 20.73 -9.54 0.58
C GLY A 129 20.16 -10.86 1.06
N ARG A 130 18.82 -10.99 1.12
CA ARG A 130 18.13 -12.20 1.57
C ARG A 130 17.42 -12.87 0.41
N ASP A 131 17.76 -14.15 0.17
CA ASP A 131 17.29 -14.93 -0.98
C ASP A 131 15.76 -14.96 -1.10
N TRP A 132 15.03 -15.12 0.01
CA TRP A 132 13.57 -15.13 0.00
C TRP A 132 12.95 -13.85 -0.58
N PHE A 133 13.65 -12.72 -0.50
CA PHE A 133 13.17 -11.44 -1.03
C PHE A 133 13.58 -11.26 -2.50
N THR A 134 14.80 -11.67 -2.87
CA THR A 134 15.29 -11.56 -4.25
C THR A 134 14.64 -12.56 -5.21
N ASP A 135 14.23 -13.71 -4.69
CA ASP A 135 13.67 -14.84 -5.44
C ASP A 135 12.15 -14.79 -5.54
N ALA A 136 11.51 -13.81 -4.91
CA ALA A 136 10.07 -13.57 -5.06
C ALA A 136 9.70 -13.39 -6.54
N ASP A 137 8.54 -13.92 -6.94
CA ASP A 137 8.02 -13.80 -8.30
C ASP A 137 7.76 -12.32 -8.63
N LYS A 138 8.64 -11.73 -9.42
CA LYS A 138 8.61 -10.30 -9.74
C LYS A 138 7.35 -9.92 -10.54
N VAL A 139 6.78 -10.83 -11.32
CA VAL A 139 5.55 -10.57 -12.09
C VAL A 139 4.35 -10.53 -11.16
N GLN A 140 4.23 -11.51 -10.26
CA GLN A 140 3.20 -11.51 -9.21
C GLN A 140 3.28 -10.21 -8.40
N GLN A 141 4.47 -9.86 -7.92
CA GLN A 141 4.67 -8.68 -7.10
C GLN A 141 4.37 -7.38 -7.86
N PHE A 142 4.68 -7.31 -9.16
CA PHE A 142 4.30 -6.18 -10.01
C PHE A 142 2.78 -6.03 -10.05
N VAL A 143 2.06 -7.12 -10.30
CA VAL A 143 0.59 -7.11 -10.36
C VAL A 143 -0.01 -6.65 -9.04
N ALA A 144 0.47 -7.20 -7.93
CA ALA A 144 -0.04 -6.90 -6.60
C ALA A 144 0.23 -5.44 -6.19
N HIS A 145 1.43 -4.92 -6.42
CA HIS A 145 1.75 -3.54 -6.03
C HIS A 145 1.08 -2.51 -6.97
N THR A 146 1.15 -2.71 -8.28
CA THR A 146 0.65 -1.71 -9.25
C THR A 146 -0.88 -1.70 -9.30
N PHE A 147 -1.51 -2.86 -9.43
CA PHE A 147 -2.95 -2.93 -9.64
C PHE A 147 -3.71 -3.18 -8.33
N ALA A 148 -3.33 -4.19 -7.54
CA ALA A 148 -4.09 -4.51 -6.33
C ALA A 148 -3.93 -3.44 -5.24
N PHE A 149 -2.73 -2.88 -5.04
CA PHE A 149 -2.54 -1.74 -4.14
C PHE A 149 -2.83 -0.41 -4.85
N GLY A 150 -2.05 -0.06 -5.88
CA GLY A 150 -2.08 1.26 -6.48
C GLY A 150 -3.43 1.66 -7.10
N THR A 151 -4.04 0.80 -7.93
CA THR A 151 -5.34 1.10 -8.55
C THR A 151 -6.46 1.13 -7.51
N VAL A 152 -6.50 0.19 -6.55
CA VAL A 152 -7.54 0.18 -5.49
C VAL A 152 -7.44 1.43 -4.61
N LEU A 153 -6.22 1.86 -4.26
CA LEU A 153 -6.01 3.12 -3.55
C LEU A 153 -6.52 4.31 -4.37
N GLY A 154 -6.18 4.36 -5.67
CA GLY A 154 -6.66 5.40 -6.58
C GLY A 154 -8.19 5.47 -6.64
N LEU A 155 -8.86 4.33 -6.79
CA LEU A 155 -10.32 4.22 -6.79
C LEU A 155 -10.93 4.73 -5.49
N TYR A 156 -10.37 4.33 -4.34
CA TYR A 156 -10.82 4.84 -3.05
C TYR A 156 -10.68 6.37 -2.97
N LEU A 157 -9.54 6.93 -3.39
CA LEU A 157 -9.28 8.36 -3.33
C LEU A 157 -10.20 9.18 -4.25
N VAL A 158 -10.57 8.67 -5.42
CA VAL A 158 -11.58 9.30 -6.28
C VAL A 158 -12.91 9.45 -5.56
N THR A 159 -13.39 8.39 -4.90
CA THR A 159 -14.66 8.44 -4.16
C THR A 159 -14.63 9.44 -3.00
N MET A 160 -13.45 9.70 -2.42
CA MET A 160 -13.26 10.71 -1.38
C MET A 160 -13.26 12.13 -1.96
N LEU A 161 -12.53 12.35 -3.06
CA LEU A 161 -12.44 13.66 -3.72
C LEU A 161 -13.81 14.12 -4.22
N ASP A 162 -14.59 13.22 -4.84
CA ASP A 162 -15.94 13.53 -5.32
C ASP A 162 -16.90 13.97 -4.20
N ARG A 163 -16.75 13.37 -3.00
CA ARG A 163 -17.52 13.77 -1.80
C ARG A 163 -17.11 15.15 -1.30
N SER A 164 -15.82 15.49 -1.37
CA SER A 164 -15.32 16.79 -0.94
C SER A 164 -15.70 17.93 -1.89
N GLU A 165 -15.84 17.64 -3.19
CA GLU A 165 -16.22 18.60 -4.23
C GLU A 165 -17.74 18.68 -4.44
N GLY A 166 -18.54 17.88 -3.72
CA GLY A 166 -20.01 17.91 -3.80
C GLY A 166 -20.58 17.34 -5.10
N ARG A 167 -19.82 16.52 -5.85
CA ARG A 167 -20.20 16.01 -7.18
C ARG A 167 -21.11 14.76 -7.15
N LEU A 168 -21.41 14.23 -5.96
CA LEU A 168 -22.28 13.06 -5.74
C LEU A 168 -23.50 13.38 -4.83
N ARG A 169 -24.14 14.54 -5.03
CA ARG A 169 -25.49 14.81 -4.49
C ARG A 169 -26.53 14.72 -5.58
#